data_AF-A0A3M6FBQ6-F1
#
_entry.id   AF-A0A3M6FBQ6-F1
#
_cell.length_a   1.000
_cell.length_b   1.000
_cell.length_c   1.000
_cell.angle_alpha   90.00
_cell.angle_beta   90.00
_cell.angle_gamma   90.00
#
_symmetry.space_group_name_H-M   'P 1'
#
loop_
_entity.id
_entity.type
_entity.pdbx_description
1 polymer ?
#
loop_
_entity_poly.entity_id
_entity_poly.type
_entity_poly.pdbx_seq_one_letter_code
_entity_poly.pdbx_strand_id
1 'polypeptide(L)'
;MKNIPTLTKALTYALTIFAPYSPLSLALPIEGKEMNNKLATHYFGRFQLDLPTGSEIVADYKLYNEKVELVSKNGKSDLSSFVDQTIEELKKGTAYGTSSRYEKTIPLSNGSVLILSKLDKLYTFHAYLLTSKNTLYRMLVKSISAKGIDGAINKTRLISESIFFRRP
;
A
#
# COMPACT_ATOMS: atom_id res chain seq x y z
N MET A 1 -70.06 4.90 6.63
CA MET A 1 -69.94 4.11 7.89
C MET A 1 -68.99 2.94 7.66
N LYS A 2 -68.46 2.30 8.72
CA LYS A 2 -67.69 1.05 8.60
C LYS A 2 -68.62 -0.12 8.28
N ASN A 3 -68.16 -1.13 7.53
CA ASN A 3 -68.01 -2.50 8.01
C ASN A 3 -67.29 -3.45 7.01
N ILE A 4 -66.74 -4.52 7.57
CA ILE A 4 -65.88 -5.63 7.08
C ILE A 4 -66.57 -6.92 7.65
N PRO A 5 -66.36 -8.21 7.23
CA PRO A 5 -65.37 -8.89 6.36
C PRO A 5 -66.02 -9.37 5.03
N THR A 6 -65.70 -10.45 4.28
CA THR A 6 -64.87 -11.69 4.41
C THR A 6 -64.54 -12.16 2.96
N LEU A 7 -63.36 -12.63 2.52
CA LEU A 7 -62.19 -13.37 3.05
C LEU A 7 -62.19 -14.90 2.82
N THR A 8 -61.66 -15.31 1.66
CA THR A 8 -60.81 -16.49 1.40
C THR A 8 -60.02 -16.19 0.13
N LYS A 9 -58.67 -16.08 0.18
CA LYS A 9 -57.69 -17.17 0.01
C LYS A 9 -57.86 -17.98 -1.30
N ALA A 10 -56.83 -18.21 -2.12
CA ALA A 10 -55.50 -17.59 -2.24
C ALA A 10 -54.86 -18.05 -3.57
N LEU A 11 -54.00 -17.25 -4.20
CA LEU A 11 -52.98 -17.79 -5.10
C LEU A 11 -51.72 -16.92 -5.09
N THR A 12 -50.59 -17.54 -4.77
CA THR A 12 -49.32 -16.85 -4.50
C THR A 12 -48.51 -16.71 -5.79
N TYR A 13 -48.41 -15.50 -6.34
CA TYR A 13 -47.47 -15.22 -7.44
C TYR A 13 -46.04 -15.13 -6.92
N ALA A 14 -45.37 -16.29 -6.86
CA ALA A 14 -43.93 -16.36 -6.63
C ALA A 14 -43.19 -15.94 -7.92
N LEU A 15 -42.77 -14.68 -7.99
CA LEU A 15 -42.00 -14.17 -9.12
C LEU A 15 -40.55 -14.68 -9.04
N THR A 16 -40.28 -15.84 -9.65
CA THR A 16 -38.94 -16.42 -9.72
C THR A 16 -38.04 -15.59 -10.64
N ILE A 17 -37.25 -14.70 -10.04
CA ILE A 17 -36.18 -13.99 -10.75
C ILE A 17 -35.13 -15.01 -11.17
N PHE A 18 -35.14 -15.40 -12.44
CA PHE A 18 -34.06 -16.16 -13.07
C PHE A 18 -32.83 -15.26 -13.21
N ALA A 19 -32.03 -15.18 -12.14
CA ALA A 19 -30.64 -14.78 -12.26
C ALA A 19 -29.90 -15.89 -13.03
N PRO A 20 -29.24 -15.61 -14.17
CA PRO A 20 -28.36 -16.57 -14.79
C PRO A 20 -27.16 -16.79 -13.87
N TYR A 21 -27.14 -17.92 -13.17
CA TYR A 21 -25.93 -18.41 -12.53
C TYR A 21 -24.89 -18.67 -13.63
N SER A 22 -23.93 -17.76 -13.79
CA SER A 22 -22.68 -18.07 -14.48
C SER A 22 -22.10 -19.32 -13.82
N PRO A 23 -21.92 -20.45 -14.54
CA PRO A 23 -21.26 -21.59 -13.96
C PRO A 23 -19.85 -21.16 -13.54
N LEU A 24 -19.47 -21.46 -12.29
CA LEU A 24 -18.08 -21.35 -11.86
C LEU A 24 -17.24 -22.17 -12.85
N SER A 25 -16.34 -21.49 -13.56
CA SER A 25 -15.48 -22.15 -14.54
C SER A 25 -14.61 -23.17 -13.82
N LEU A 26 -14.95 -24.45 -13.97
CA LEU A 26 -14.13 -25.55 -13.52
C LEU A 26 -12.83 -25.48 -14.33
N ALA A 27 -11.75 -25.07 -13.66
CA ALA A 27 -10.43 -25.05 -14.26
C ALA A 27 -10.11 -26.45 -14.79
N LEU A 28 -9.84 -26.54 -16.10
CA LEU A 28 -9.43 -27.79 -16.73
C LEU A 28 -8.15 -28.29 -16.04
N PRO A 29 -8.02 -29.61 -15.80
CA PRO A 29 -6.80 -30.17 -15.23
C PRO A 29 -5.65 -29.89 -16.20
N ILE A 30 -4.67 -29.10 -15.76
CA ILE A 30 -3.44 -28.86 -16.50
C ILE A 30 -2.70 -30.19 -16.58
N GLU A 31 -2.37 -30.66 -17.79
CA GLU A 31 -1.60 -31.89 -17.96
C GLU A 31 -0.27 -31.80 -17.21
N GLY A 32 0.00 -32.82 -16.41
CA GLY A 32 1.07 -32.79 -15.42
C GLY A 32 2.46 -32.81 -16.05
N LYS A 33 3.07 -31.64 -16.22
CA LYS A 33 4.45 -31.50 -15.74
C LYS A 33 4.45 -31.92 -14.27
N GLU A 34 5.39 -32.77 -13.86
CA GLU A 34 5.57 -33.07 -12.45
C GLU A 34 5.83 -31.76 -11.69
N MET A 35 4.82 -31.30 -10.94
CA MET A 35 5.04 -30.25 -9.96
C MET A 35 6.02 -30.80 -8.95
N ASN A 36 7.17 -30.12 -8.83
CA ASN A 36 8.12 -30.36 -7.78
C ASN A 36 7.43 -29.94 -6.46
N ASN A 37 6.73 -30.87 -5.82
CA ASN A 37 5.78 -30.67 -4.71
C ASN A 37 6.39 -30.11 -3.41
N LYS A 38 7.62 -29.60 -3.49
CA LYS A 38 8.24 -28.75 -2.48
C LYS A 38 7.53 -27.41 -2.46
N LEU A 39 6.75 -27.17 -1.41
CA LEU A 39 6.22 -25.85 -1.10
C LEU A 39 7.32 -25.00 -0.44
N ALA A 40 7.26 -23.69 -0.69
CA ALA A 40 8.08 -22.67 -0.05
C ALA A 40 7.16 -21.70 0.72
N THR A 41 7.54 -21.39 1.95
CA THR A 41 6.73 -20.57 2.86
C THR A 41 7.00 -19.08 2.68
N HIS A 42 6.04 -18.36 2.10
CA HIS A 42 6.10 -16.92 1.90
C HIS A 42 5.28 -16.16 2.95
N TYR A 43 5.62 -14.88 3.17
CA TYR A 43 5.06 -14.04 4.22
C TYR A 43 4.60 -12.71 3.65
N PHE A 44 3.30 -12.43 3.74
CA PHE A 44 2.66 -11.25 3.17
C PHE A 44 1.97 -10.44 4.28
N GLY A 45 2.71 -9.46 4.83
CA GLY A 45 2.25 -8.61 5.92
C GLY A 45 2.06 -9.38 7.23
N ARG A 46 0.83 -9.84 7.51
CA ARG A 46 0.50 -10.67 8.69
C ARG A 46 0.16 -12.12 8.34
N PHE A 47 0.12 -12.48 7.06
CA PHE A 47 -0.25 -13.80 6.59
C PHE A 47 0.98 -14.62 6.17
N GLN A 48 0.91 -15.92 6.43
CA GLN A 48 1.81 -16.92 5.88
C GLN A 48 1.08 -17.64 4.74
N LEU A 49 1.77 -17.94 3.65
CA LEU A 49 1.22 -18.67 2.50
C LEU A 49 2.29 -19.57 1.89
N ASP A 50 2.00 -20.86 1.82
CA ASP A 50 2.88 -21.86 1.20
C ASP A 50 2.57 -21.96 -0.30
N LEU A 51 3.57 -21.76 -1.15
CA LEU A 51 3.45 -21.72 -2.62
C LEU A 51 4.40 -22.74 -3.28
N PRO A 52 4.10 -23.26 -4.49
CA PRO A 52 5.02 -24.13 -5.22
C PRO A 52 6.39 -23.48 -5.43
N THR A 53 7.48 -24.22 -5.18
CA THR A 53 8.85 -23.72 -5.41
C THR A 53 9.03 -23.32 -6.87
N GLY A 54 9.47 -22.07 -7.10
CA GLY A 54 9.63 -21.49 -8.44
C GLY A 54 8.41 -20.71 -8.94
N SER A 55 7.39 -20.48 -8.11
CA SER A 55 6.29 -19.55 -8.41
C SER A 55 6.81 -18.12 -8.65
N GLU A 56 6.36 -17.47 -9.71
CA GLU A 56 6.58 -16.04 -9.92
C GLU A 56 5.67 -15.23 -8.99
N ILE A 57 6.25 -14.38 -8.15
CA ILE A 57 5.54 -13.66 -7.08
C ILE A 57 5.76 -12.16 -7.24
N VAL A 58 4.66 -11.43 -7.42
CA VAL A 58 4.60 -9.97 -7.37
C VAL A 58 3.83 -9.56 -6.12
N ALA A 59 4.37 -8.65 -5.32
CA ALA A 59 3.75 -8.20 -4.07
C ALA A 59 4.01 -6.70 -3.84
N ASP A 60 2.93 -5.95 -3.67
CA ASP A 60 2.96 -4.53 -3.29
C ASP A 60 2.51 -4.34 -1.83
N TYR A 61 3.20 -3.44 -1.13
CA TYR A 61 2.92 -3.14 0.27
C TYR A 61 2.43 -1.70 0.44
N LYS A 62 1.46 -1.51 1.34
CA LYS A 62 0.87 -0.20 1.67
C LYS A 62 0.82 0.03 3.18
N LEU A 63 1.12 1.26 3.60
CA LEU A 63 0.88 1.76 4.95
C LEU A 63 0.02 3.03 4.85
N TYR A 64 -1.08 3.09 5.60
CA TYR A 64 -2.08 4.17 5.50
C TYR A 64 -2.58 4.43 4.06
N ASN A 65 -2.75 3.35 3.27
CA ASN A 65 -3.07 3.31 1.83
C ASN A 65 -1.96 3.80 0.87
N GLU A 66 -0.89 4.42 1.37
CA GLU A 66 0.24 4.87 0.55
C GLU A 66 1.24 3.73 0.34
N LYS A 67 1.82 3.66 -0.86
CA LYS A 67 2.72 2.57 -1.28
C LYS A 67 4.08 2.70 -0.59
N VAL A 68 4.63 1.55 -0.15
CA VAL A 68 5.99 1.42 0.38
C VAL A 68 6.83 0.69 -0.66
N GLU A 69 7.80 1.38 -1.25
CA GLU A 69 8.61 0.90 -2.37
C GLU A 69 10.04 0.63 -1.94
N LEU A 70 10.62 -0.52 -2.32
CA LEU A 70 12.04 -0.78 -2.16
C LEU A 70 12.82 0.07 -3.17
N VAL A 71 13.67 1.01 -2.72
CA VAL A 71 14.44 1.90 -3.60
C VAL A 71 15.95 1.64 -3.58
N SER A 72 16.50 1.05 -2.50
CA SER A 72 17.88 0.54 -2.52
C SER A 72 18.12 -0.58 -1.51
N LYS A 73 19.12 -1.44 -1.80
CA LYS A 73 19.70 -2.43 -0.88
C LYS A 73 20.98 -1.93 -0.18
N ASN A 74 21.42 -0.70 -0.48
CA ASN A 74 22.61 -0.03 0.06
C ASN A 74 22.29 1.37 0.60
N GLY A 75 21.17 1.47 1.33
CA GLY A 75 20.51 2.72 1.70
C GLY A 75 21.38 3.81 2.33
N LYS A 76 22.38 3.48 3.16
CA LYS A 76 23.20 4.47 3.87
C LYS A 76 24.09 5.32 2.97
N SER A 77 24.60 4.78 1.85
CA SER A 77 25.34 5.59 0.87
C SER A 77 24.39 6.34 -0.06
N ASP A 78 23.27 5.72 -0.40
CA ASP A 78 22.41 6.19 -1.49
C ASP A 78 21.38 7.23 -1.01
N LEU A 79 21.08 7.26 0.30
CA LEU A 79 20.07 8.12 0.93
C LEU A 79 20.32 9.61 0.67
N SER A 80 21.56 10.09 0.74
CA SER A 80 21.88 11.49 0.44
C SER A 80 21.50 11.83 -0.99
N SER A 81 21.96 11.03 -1.96
CA SER A 81 21.64 11.20 -3.38
C SER A 81 20.11 11.24 -3.64
N PHE A 82 19.35 10.31 -3.06
CA PHE A 82 17.88 10.30 -3.17
C PHE A 82 17.22 11.53 -2.52
N VAL A 83 17.72 11.99 -1.38
CA VAL A 83 17.19 13.17 -0.66
C VAL A 83 17.52 14.44 -1.43
N ASP A 84 18.76 14.62 -1.86
CA ASP A 84 19.24 15.79 -2.60
C ASP A 84 18.56 15.92 -3.95
N GLN A 85 18.42 14.81 -4.71
CA GLN A 85 17.64 14.79 -5.95
C GLN A 85 16.20 15.24 -5.71
N THR A 86 15.53 14.71 -4.68
CA THR A 86 14.14 15.05 -4.36
C THR A 86 14.00 16.53 -3.96
N ILE A 87 14.95 17.05 -3.20
CA ILE A 87 15.00 18.48 -2.82
C ILE A 87 15.17 19.36 -4.07
N GLU A 88 16.04 18.97 -5.02
CA GLU A 88 16.25 19.71 -6.26
C GLU A 88 15.03 19.68 -7.20
N GLU A 89 14.35 18.54 -7.35
CA GLU A 89 13.09 18.42 -8.12
C GLU A 89 11.96 19.29 -7.53
N LEU A 90 11.91 19.40 -6.19
CA LEU A 90 10.98 20.25 -5.45
C LEU A 90 11.33 21.74 -5.54
N LYS A 91 12.61 22.11 -5.48
CA LYS A 91 13.07 23.51 -5.67
C LYS A 91 12.74 24.01 -7.08
N LYS A 92 12.94 23.17 -8.09
CA LYS A 92 12.64 23.47 -9.51
C LYS A 92 11.14 23.48 -9.82
N GLY A 93 10.27 23.15 -8.84
CA GLY A 93 8.82 23.10 -9.01
C GLY A 93 8.34 22.08 -10.04
N THR A 94 9.19 21.10 -10.38
CA THR A 94 8.96 20.13 -11.47
C THR A 94 8.37 18.81 -10.95
N ALA A 95 8.44 18.58 -9.65
CA ALA A 95 7.92 17.39 -8.98
C ALA A 95 6.46 17.08 -9.37
N TYR A 96 6.30 16.01 -10.17
CA TYR A 96 5.03 15.52 -10.69
C TYR A 96 4.19 16.54 -11.49
N GLY A 97 4.83 17.53 -12.13
CA GLY A 97 4.14 18.55 -12.93
C GLY A 97 3.25 19.50 -12.10
N THR A 98 3.49 19.58 -10.79
CA THR A 98 2.76 20.44 -9.86
C THR A 98 3.74 21.34 -9.12
N SER A 99 3.32 22.55 -8.74
CA SER A 99 4.17 23.52 -8.03
C SER A 99 4.43 23.16 -6.55
N SER A 100 4.74 21.89 -6.26
CA SER A 100 5.09 21.44 -4.92
C SER A 100 6.50 21.92 -4.56
N ARG A 101 6.60 22.79 -3.56
CA ARG A 101 7.86 23.41 -3.12
C ARG A 101 8.41 22.73 -1.88
N TYR A 102 9.73 22.57 -1.80
CA TYR A 102 10.41 22.10 -0.59
C TYR A 102 10.15 23.06 0.58
N GLU A 103 9.81 22.51 1.75
CA GLU A 103 9.64 23.25 3.00
C GLU A 103 10.78 22.98 3.98
N LYS A 104 10.99 21.70 4.35
CA LYS A 104 12.05 21.28 5.28
C LYS A 104 12.33 19.78 5.23
N THR A 105 13.56 19.39 5.55
CA THR A 105 13.95 18.01 5.88
C THR A 105 13.86 17.78 7.39
N ILE A 106 13.38 16.60 7.78
CA ILE A 106 13.19 16.17 9.17
C ILE A 106 13.96 14.85 9.38
N PRO A 107 14.97 14.79 10.26
CA PRO A 107 15.62 13.52 10.59
C PRO A 107 14.72 12.65 11.47
N LEU A 108 14.86 11.33 11.32
CA LEU A 108 14.10 10.32 12.06
C LEU A 108 15.05 9.34 12.79
N SER A 109 14.49 8.60 13.75
CA SER A 109 15.20 7.99 14.89
C SER A 109 16.29 6.97 14.55
N ASN A 110 16.29 6.39 13.34
CA ASN A 110 17.23 5.36 12.91
C ASN A 110 18.13 5.76 11.72
N GLY A 111 18.16 7.06 11.37
CA GLY A 111 18.81 7.58 10.16
C GLY A 111 17.90 7.64 8.93
N SER A 112 16.63 7.24 9.07
CA SER A 112 15.58 7.58 8.10
C SER A 112 15.39 9.10 8.00
N VAL A 113 14.86 9.57 6.87
CA VAL A 113 14.66 10.99 6.56
C VAL A 113 13.24 11.23 6.06
N LEU A 114 12.63 12.34 6.47
CA LEU A 114 11.34 12.79 5.98
C LEU A 114 11.48 14.19 5.36
N ILE A 115 11.22 14.31 4.05
CA ILE A 115 11.15 15.61 3.36
C ILE A 115 9.70 16.08 3.33
N LEU A 116 9.46 17.30 3.83
CA LEU A 116 8.19 18.00 3.71
C LEU A 116 8.21 18.90 2.47
N SER A 117 7.18 18.79 1.63
CA SER A 117 6.88 19.77 0.58
C SER A 117 5.43 20.26 0.66
N LYS A 118 5.15 21.43 0.08
CA LYS A 118 3.84 22.09 0.09
C LYS A 118 3.33 22.34 -1.31
N LEU A 119 2.04 22.09 -1.54
CA LEU A 119 1.30 22.32 -2.78
C LEU A 119 -0.01 23.05 -2.44
N ASP A 120 -0.07 24.36 -2.72
CA ASP A 120 -1.13 25.26 -2.26
C ASP A 120 -1.39 25.13 -0.74
N LYS A 121 -2.54 24.58 -0.33
CA LYS A 121 -2.98 24.39 1.07
C LYS A 121 -2.68 23.00 1.61
N LEU A 122 -2.13 22.12 0.77
CA LEU A 122 -1.83 20.73 1.09
C LEU A 122 -0.31 20.51 1.17
N TYR A 123 0.07 19.42 1.82
CA TYR A 123 1.44 19.02 2.05
C TYR A 123 1.66 17.59 1.57
N THR A 124 2.89 17.31 1.14
CA THR A 124 3.36 16.01 0.66
C THR A 124 4.59 15.61 1.45
N PHE A 125 4.64 14.36 1.89
CA PHE A 125 5.73 13.79 2.67
C PHE A 125 6.47 12.76 1.80
N HIS A 126 7.77 12.97 1.60
CA HIS A 126 8.65 11.97 0.98
C HIS A 126 9.45 11.32 2.10
N ALA A 127 8.99 10.16 2.58
CA ALA A 127 9.61 9.42 3.68
C ALA A 127 10.59 8.38 3.12
N TYR A 128 11.85 8.50 3.50
CA TYR A 128 12.95 7.61 3.18
C TYR A 128 13.28 6.77 4.42
N LEU A 129 12.80 5.53 4.41
CA LEU A 129 12.74 4.62 5.54
C LEU A 129 13.86 3.58 5.44
N LEU A 130 14.94 3.82 6.20
CA LEU A 130 16.11 2.95 6.29
C LEU A 130 15.87 1.80 7.29
N THR A 131 16.40 0.62 7.02
CA THR A 131 16.39 -0.53 7.95
C THR A 131 17.74 -0.79 8.61
N SER A 132 17.73 -1.55 9.70
CA SER A 132 18.93 -1.96 10.46
C SER A 132 20.00 -2.70 9.63
N LYS A 133 19.63 -3.30 8.49
CA LYS A 133 20.56 -3.92 7.52
C LYS A 133 20.57 -3.19 6.18
N ASN A 134 20.62 -1.86 6.23
CA ASN A 134 21.01 -1.02 5.08
C ASN A 134 20.04 -1.09 3.88
N THR A 135 18.80 -1.54 4.07
CA THR A 135 17.77 -1.50 3.01
C THR A 135 17.02 -0.17 3.12
N LEU A 136 16.75 0.50 2.00
CA LEU A 136 16.03 1.77 1.95
C LEU A 136 14.70 1.61 1.21
N TYR A 137 13.63 2.01 1.88
CA TYR A 137 12.29 2.10 1.33
C TYR A 137 11.88 3.55 1.15
N ARG A 138 11.00 3.83 0.19
CA ARG A 138 10.37 5.13 -0.03
C ARG A 138 8.86 5.00 0.18
N MET A 139 8.26 5.97 0.86
CA MET A 139 6.82 6.13 0.98
C MET A 139 6.45 7.59 0.70
N LEU A 140 5.57 7.81 -0.27
CA LEU A 140 5.14 9.13 -0.71
C LEU A 140 3.70 9.37 -0.24
N VAL A 141 3.51 10.15 0.83
CA VAL A 141 2.18 10.49 1.35
C VAL A 141 1.73 11.83 0.77
N LYS A 142 0.57 11.87 0.13
CA LYS A 142 0.05 13.08 -0.55
C LYS A 142 -1.12 13.71 0.22
N SER A 143 -1.43 14.95 -0.14
CA SER A 143 -2.67 15.64 0.25
C SER A 143 -2.89 15.81 1.76
N ILE A 144 -1.82 15.93 2.54
CA ILE A 144 -1.88 16.16 3.99
C ILE A 144 -2.33 17.61 4.25
N SER A 145 -3.38 17.80 5.05
CA SER A 145 -3.79 19.16 5.46
C SER A 145 -2.83 19.74 6.50
N ALA A 146 -2.73 21.07 6.60
CA ALA A 146 -1.86 21.74 7.57
C ALA A 146 -2.07 21.25 9.04
N LYS A 147 -3.31 20.96 9.44
CA LYS A 147 -3.66 20.42 10.77
C LYS A 147 -3.21 18.97 10.98
N GLY A 148 -2.90 18.23 9.92
CA GLY A 148 -2.48 16.83 9.97
C GLY A 148 -0.96 16.63 10.02
N ILE A 149 -0.15 17.67 9.84
CA ILE A 149 1.30 17.57 9.69
C ILE A 149 1.96 16.86 10.88
N ASP A 150 1.73 17.33 12.12
CA ASP A 150 2.43 16.77 13.29
C ASP A 150 2.00 15.33 13.59
N GLY A 151 0.72 15.01 13.38
CA GLY A 151 0.20 13.65 13.48
C GLY A 151 0.80 12.72 12.42
N ALA A 152 1.03 13.21 11.20
CA ALA A 152 1.72 12.46 10.15
C ALA A 152 3.21 12.28 10.48
N ILE A 153 3.92 13.32 10.96
CA ILE A 153 5.34 13.23 11.36
C ILE A 153 5.53 12.17 12.45
N ASN A 154 4.68 12.19 13.47
CA ASN A 154 4.76 11.23 14.57
C ASN A 154 4.42 9.79 14.10
N LYS A 155 3.50 9.61 13.15
CA LYS A 155 3.30 8.31 12.49
C LYS A 155 4.53 7.86 11.69
N THR A 156 5.20 8.75 10.96
CA THR A 156 6.42 8.41 10.20
C THR A 156 7.59 8.04 11.13
N ARG A 157 7.73 8.71 12.29
CA ARG A 157 8.69 8.33 13.35
C ARG A 157 8.46 6.89 13.82
N LEU A 158 7.23 6.58 14.24
CA LEU A 158 6.85 5.23 14.68
C LEU A 158 7.08 4.15 13.60
N ILE A 159 6.85 4.47 12.32
CA ILE A 159 7.22 3.58 11.20
C ILE A 159 8.73 3.37 11.13
N SER A 160 9.55 4.42 11.21
CA SER A 160 11.02 4.31 11.17
C SER A 160 11.59 3.53 12.36
N GLU A 161 10.93 3.58 13.53
CA GLU A 161 11.29 2.80 14.72
C GLU A 161 10.84 1.33 14.62
N SER A 162 9.87 1.04 13.74
CA SER A 162 9.27 -0.29 13.57
C SER A 162 9.71 -1.02 12.28
N ILE A 163 10.61 -0.45 11.47
CA ILE A 163 11.01 -1.03 10.18
C ILE A 163 12.30 -1.87 10.30
N PHE A 164 12.11 -3.18 10.37
CA PHE A 164 13.19 -4.15 10.55
C PHE A 164 13.54 -4.90 9.27
N PHE A 165 14.82 -5.23 9.09
CA PHE A 165 15.23 -6.14 8.02
C PHE A 165 14.87 -7.58 8.36
N ARG A 166 14.33 -8.29 7.35
CA ARG A 166 14.18 -9.75 7.34
C ARG A 166 14.94 -10.30 6.12
N ARG A 167 15.51 -11.50 6.24
CA ARG A 167 15.95 -12.25 5.04
C ARG A 167 14.72 -12.59 4.18
N PRO A 168 14.82 -12.45 2.84
CA PRO A 168 13.87 -13.08 1.92
C PRO A 168 13.70 -14.58 2.23
#